data_AF-A0A962FCM6-F1
#
_entry.id   AF-A0A962FCM6-F1
#
_cell.length_a   1.000
_cell.length_b   1.000
_cell.length_c   1.000
_cell.angle_alpha   90.00
_cell.angle_beta   90.00
_cell.angle_gamma   90.00
#
_symmetry.space_group_name_H-M   'P 1'
#
loop_
_entity.id
_entity.type
_entity.pdbx_description
1 polymer ?
#
loop_
_entity_poly.entity_id
_entity_poly.type
_entity_poly.pdbx_seq_one_letter_code
_entity_poly.pdbx_strand_id
1 'polypeptide(L)' 'MSAERWSPESWRSRPVAQVPDYPDAQALADVERQIAGFPPLVFAGEARKLKKALAKVAAGEAFL' A
#
# COMPACT_ATOMS: atom_id res chain seq x y z
N MET A 1 6.73 14.83 -20.55
CA MET A 1 6.10 14.51 -19.25
C MET A 1 6.87 13.34 -18.66
N SER A 2 7.82 13.59 -17.77
CA SER A 2 8.58 12.52 -17.10
C SER A 2 7.62 11.78 -16.16
N ALA A 3 7.51 10.45 -16.29
CA ALA A 3 6.76 9.68 -15.31
C ALA A 3 7.39 9.88 -13.94
N GLU A 4 6.61 10.41 -12.99
CA GLU A 4 7.04 10.61 -11.61
C GLU A 4 7.53 9.26 -11.05
N ARG A 5 8.73 9.24 -10.45
CA ARG A 5 9.32 8.00 -9.94
C ARG A 5 8.45 7.48 -8.79
N TRP A 6 8.10 6.19 -8.86
CA TRP A 6 7.27 5.58 -7.82
C TRP A 6 7.95 5.64 -6.45
N SER A 7 7.19 6.08 -5.45
CA SER A 7 7.48 5.97 -4.03
C SER A 7 6.17 5.72 -3.26
N PRO A 8 6.23 5.23 -2.01
CA PRO A 8 5.04 5.10 -1.16
C PRO A 8 4.27 6.42 -0.97
N GLU A 9 4.90 7.58 -1.16
CA GLU A 9 4.26 8.90 -1.00
C GLU A 9 3.69 9.46 -2.31
N SER A 10 4.12 8.94 -3.47
CA SER A 10 3.74 9.45 -4.79
C SER A 10 2.24 9.40 -5.11
N TRP A 11 1.44 8.63 -4.36
CA TRP A 11 -0.02 8.64 -4.52
C TRP A 11 -0.67 9.93 -4.04
N ARG A 12 -0.04 10.66 -3.09
CA ARG A 12 -0.61 11.90 -2.52
C ARG A 12 -0.73 13.04 -3.54
N SER A 13 -0.02 12.97 -4.67
CA SER A 13 -0.14 13.93 -5.78
C SER A 13 -1.28 13.61 -6.76
N ARG A 14 -2.02 12.50 -6.54
CA ARG A 14 -3.08 12.03 -7.42
C ARG A 14 -4.47 12.33 -6.84
N PRO A 15 -5.51 12.50 -7.69
CA PRO A 15 -6.88 12.61 -7.21
C PRO A 15 -7.31 11.39 -6.37
N VAL A 16 -7.92 11.63 -5.22
CA VAL A 16 -8.45 10.60 -4.31
C VAL A 16 -9.86 10.97 -3.85
N ALA A 17 -10.77 10.00 -3.77
CA ALA A 17 -12.21 10.26 -3.59
C ALA A 17 -12.78 9.91 -2.21
N GLN A 18 -12.11 9.07 -1.43
CA GLN A 18 -12.66 8.49 -0.19
C GLN A 18 -11.71 8.68 1.01
N VAL A 19 -10.96 9.79 1.03
CA VAL A 19 -10.09 10.16 2.15
C VAL A 19 -10.86 11.11 3.06
N PRO A 20 -10.91 10.86 4.38
CA PRO A 20 -11.56 11.78 5.31
C PRO A 20 -10.76 13.06 5.47
N ASP A 21 -11.46 14.17 5.72
CA ASP A 21 -10.85 15.44 6.09
C ASP A 21 -10.42 15.38 7.56
N TYR A 22 -9.11 15.22 7.80
CA TYR A 22 -8.55 15.30 9.14
C TYR A 22 -8.39 16.77 9.56
N PRO A 23 -8.95 17.20 10.71
CA PRO A 23 -8.92 18.60 11.13
C PRO A 23 -7.54 19.06 11.60
N ASP A 24 -6.67 18.12 12.01
CA ASP A 24 -5.31 18.41 12.50
C ASP A 24 -4.28 17.63 11.66
N ALA A 25 -3.59 18.36 10.78
CA ALA A 25 -2.57 17.79 9.92
C ALA A 25 -1.30 17.35 10.69
N GLN A 26 -1.00 17.99 11.82
CA GLN A 26 0.15 17.64 12.64
C GLN A 26 -0.12 16.32 13.37
N ALA A 27 -1.29 16.19 14.00
CA ALA A 27 -1.70 14.95 14.65
C ALA A 27 -1.71 13.76 13.67
N LEU A 28 -2.19 13.98 12.44
CA LEU A 28 -2.13 12.96 11.37
C LEU A 28 -0.68 12.54 11.09
N ALA A 29 0.22 13.50 10.86
CA ALA A 29 1.62 13.21 10.57
C ALA A 29 2.34 12.51 11.73
N ASP A 30 2.00 12.85 12.98
CA ASP A 30 2.56 12.22 14.17
C ASP A 30 2.16 10.73 14.27
N VAL A 31 0.88 10.44 14.03
CA VAL A 31 0.35 9.06 14.02
C VAL A 31 0.94 8.25 12.87
N GLU A 32 1.04 8.82 11.66
CA GLU A 32 1.68 8.15 10.52
C GLU A 32 3.14 7.76 10.84
N ARG A 33 3.92 8.65 11.47
CA ARG A 33 5.30 8.36 11.88
C ARG A 33 5.37 7.27 12.95
N GLN A 34 4.45 7.28 13.91
CA GLN A 34 4.40 6.24 14.94
C GLN A 34 4.13 4.86 14.33
N ILE A 35 3.11 4.76 13.46
CA ILE A 35 2.74 3.49 12.81
C ILE A 35 3.87 2.98 11.91
N ALA A 36 4.60 3.88 11.22
CA ALA A 36 5.74 3.50 10.38
C ALA A 36 6.88 2.81 11.16
N GLY A 37 6.97 3.04 12.48
CA GLY A 37 7.94 2.40 13.35
C GLY A 37 7.52 1.02 13.89
N PHE A 38 6.27 0.59 13.67
CA PHE A 38 5.77 -0.69 14.16
C PHE A 38 6.19 -1.86 13.28
N PRO A 39 6.26 -3.08 13.84
CA PRO A 39 6.56 -4.26 13.05
C PRO A 39 5.50 -4.47 11.95
N PRO A 40 5.90 -4.98 10.77
CA PRO A 40 4.96 -5.26 9.70
C PRO A 40 4.03 -6.43 10.08
N LEU A 41 2.79 -6.39 9.59
CA LEU A 41 1.82 -7.47 9.81
C LEU A 41 2.16 -8.76 9.04
N VAL A 42 2.86 -8.62 7.91
CA VAL A 42 3.26 -9.73 7.04
C VAL A 42 4.67 -9.50 6.50
N PHE A 43 5.38 -10.59 6.20
CA PHE A 43 6.69 -10.55 5.57
C PHE A 43 6.58 -10.47 4.05
N ALA A 44 7.59 -9.87 3.41
CA ALA A 44 7.68 -9.83 1.94
C ALA A 44 7.71 -11.22 1.27
N GLY A 45 8.09 -12.27 2.00
CA GLY A 45 8.01 -13.66 1.54
C GLY A 45 6.58 -14.15 1.36
N GLU A 46 5.68 -13.74 2.25
CA GLU A 46 4.27 -14.14 2.24
C GLU A 46 3.52 -13.52 1.06
N ALA A 47 3.74 -12.23 0.80
CA ALA A 47 3.21 -11.55 -0.39
C ALA A 47 3.70 -12.21 -1.70
N ARG A 48 4.98 -12.61 -1.76
CA ARG A 48 5.52 -13.35 -2.93
C ARG A 48 4.90 -14.74 -3.06
N LYS A 49 4.63 -15.43 -1.95
CA LYS A 49 3.93 -16.73 -1.95
C LYS A 49 2.51 -16.58 -2.47
N LEU A 50 1.76 -15.58 -1.99
CA LEU A 50 0.41 -15.27 -2.48
C LEU A 50 0.42 -14.94 -3.98
N LYS A 51 1.35 -14.12 -4.45
CA LYS A 51 1.48 -13.79 -5.87
C LYS A 51 1.66 -15.05 -6.74
N LYS A 52 2.46 -16.02 -6.30
CA LYS A 52 2.61 -17.32 -7.00
C LYS A 52 1.31 -18.13 -7.02
N ALA A 53 0.53 -18.10 -5.94
CA ALA A 53 -0.76 -18.77 -5.90
C ALA A 53 -1.77 -18.11 -6.85
N LEU A 54 -1.85 -16.78 -6.84
CA LEU A 54 -2.69 -16.00 -7.77
C LEU A 54 -2.31 -16.23 -9.24
N ALA A 55 -1.03 -16.46 -9.54
CA ALA A 55 -0.59 -16.79 -10.90
C ALA A 55 -1.21 -18.11 -11.40
N LYS A 56 -1.37 -19.11 -10.51
CA LYS A 56 -2.06 -20.37 -10.85
C LYS A 56 -3.55 -20.15 -11.09
N VAL A 57 -4.18 -19.29 -10.29
CA VAL A 57 -5.60 -18.91 -10.47
C VAL A 57 -5.79 -18.26 -11.83
N ALA A 58 -4.94 -17.30 -12.18
CA ALA A 58 -4.98 -16.63 -13.48
C ALA A 58 -4.76 -17.59 -14.66
N ALA A 59 -4.01 -18.67 -14.45
CA ALA A 59 -3.79 -19.72 -15.44
C ALA A 59 -4.93 -20.78 -15.51
N GLY A 60 -5.95 -20.67 -14.66
CA GLY A 60 -7.03 -21.66 -14.57
C GLY A 60 -6.65 -22.96 -13.84
N GLU A 61 -5.50 -22.97 -13.16
CA GLU A 61 -4.96 -24.13 -12.43
C GLU A 61 -5.39 -24.16 -10.95
N ALA A 62 -6.07 -23.10 -10.48
CA ALA A 62 -6.58 -22.96 -9.12
C ALA A 62 -7.81 -22.02 -9.10
N PHE A 63 -8.53 -21.97 -7.99
CA PHE A 63 -9.66 -21.06 -7.76
C PHE A 63 -9.32 -20.04 -6.65
N LEU A 64 -9.88 -18.84 -6.76
CA LEU A 64 -9.83 -17.79 -5.75
C LEU A 64 -11.26 -17.34 -5.42
#